data_AF-A0A2H5QQB8-F1
#
_entry.id   AF-A0A2H5QQB8-F1
#
_cell.length_a   1.000
_cell.length_b   1.000
_cell.length_c   1.000
_cell.angle_alpha   90.00
_cell.angle_beta   90.00
_cell.angle_gamma   90.00
#
_symmetry.space_group_name_H-M   'P 1'
#
loop_
_entity.id
_entity.type
_entity.pdbx_description
1 polymer ?
#
loop_
_entity_poly.entity_id
_entity_poly.type
_entity_poly.pdbx_seq_one_letter_code
_entity_poly.pdbx_strand_id
1 'polypeptide(L)' 'MVWVKALSFISRGSLKQLPPGPRPHPVIGNLLELGDKPHKSLLELAKIHGPIMSLKLAR' A
#
# COMPACT_ATOMS: atom_id res chain seq x y z
N MET A 1 20.12 16.64 -17.87
CA MET A 1 20.72 15.68 -16.92
C MET A 1 20.36 16.10 -15.49
N VAL A 2 19.12 15.90 -15.06
CA VAL A 2 18.78 16.03 -13.63
C VAL A 2 17.88 14.86 -13.28
N TRP A 3 18.53 13.74 -12.94
CA TRP A 3 17.88 12.62 -12.27
C TRP A 3 17.52 13.10 -10.86
N VAL A 4 16.34 13.72 -10.70
CA VAL A 4 15.75 13.91 -9.37
C VAL A 4 15.34 12.53 -8.87
N LYS A 5 16.33 11.86 -8.27
CA LYS A 5 16.26 10.83 -7.23
C LYS A 5 14.82 10.38 -6.95
N ALA A 6 14.46 9.24 -7.53
CA ALA A 6 13.40 8.34 -7.06
C ALA A 6 13.73 7.81 -5.66
N LEU A 7 13.88 8.71 -4.69
CA LEU A 7 14.25 8.37 -3.34
C LEU A 7 12.98 7.97 -2.57
N SER A 8 12.99 6.70 -2.16
CA SER A 8 12.24 6.15 -1.03
C SER A 8 10.74 5.84 -1.19
N PHE A 9 10.39 5.03 -2.20
CA PHE A 9 9.19 4.17 -2.16
C PHE A 9 9.45 2.77 -1.57
N ILE A 10 10.60 2.56 -0.93
CA ILE A 10 10.90 1.31 -0.23
C ILE A 10 10.47 1.50 1.23
N SER A 11 9.21 1.16 1.51
CA SER A 11 8.78 0.90 2.88
C SER A 11 9.66 -0.23 3.43
N ARG A 12 10.46 0.07 4.47
CA ARG A 12 11.21 -0.94 5.24
C ARG A 12 10.23 -1.76 6.10
N GLY A 13 9.38 -2.54 5.46
CA GLY A 13 8.67 -3.64 6.09
C GLY A 13 9.66 -4.77 6.25
N SER A 14 9.92 -5.18 7.50
CA SER A 14 10.64 -6.41 7.82
C SER A 14 10.23 -7.53 6.86
N LEU A 15 11.22 -8.27 6.34
CA LEU A 15 11.10 -9.52 5.57
C LEU A 15 10.44 -10.64 6.43
N LYS A 16 9.31 -10.35 7.06
CA LYS A 16 8.41 -11.34 7.65
C LYS A 16 7.29 -11.55 6.65
N GLN A 17 6.99 -12.81 6.40
CA GLN A 17 6.14 -13.37 5.34
C GLN A 17 4.70 -12.81 5.35
N LEU A 18 4.56 -11.53 5.05
CA LEU A 18 3.28 -10.87 4.91
C LEU A 18 2.74 -11.18 3.51
N PRO A 19 1.42 -11.39 3.38
CA PRO A 19 0.80 -11.55 2.09
C PRO A 19 1.06 -10.30 1.24
N PRO A 20 1.20 -10.46 -0.10
CA PRO A 20 1.43 -9.34 -1.00
C PRO A 20 0.30 -8.32 -0.88
N GLY A 21 0.61 -7.03 -1.03
CA GLY A 21 -0.38 -5.96 -0.90
C GLY A 21 0.07 -4.67 -1.57
N PRO A 22 -0.84 -3.69 -1.70
CA PRO A 22 -0.54 -2.41 -2.34
C PRO A 22 0.53 -1.65 -1.56
N ARG A 23 1.39 -0.92 -2.27
CA ARG A 23 2.54 -0.24 -1.67
C ARG A 23 2.08 0.96 -0.86
N PRO A 24 2.39 1.04 0.44
CA PRO A 24 1.89 2.12 1.27
C PRO A 24 2.64 3.44 1.02
N HIS A 25 1.93 4.56 1.08
CA HIS A 25 2.55 5.88 1.06
C HIS A 25 3.33 6.19 2.34
N PRO A 26 4.40 7.02 2.28
CA PRO A 26 5.30 7.25 3.41
C PRO A 26 4.65 7.83 4.68
N VAL A 27 3.60 8.64 4.54
CA VAL A 27 2.95 9.35 5.67
C VAL A 27 1.60 8.74 6.03
N ILE A 28 0.73 8.51 5.04
CA ILE A 28 -0.67 8.08 5.23
C ILE A 28 -0.90 6.58 4.94
N GLY A 29 0.12 5.84 4.52
CA GLY A 29 -0.04 4.44 4.12
C GLY A 29 -0.97 4.26 2.91
N ASN A 30 -1.85 3.26 2.95
CA ASN A 30 -2.86 2.91 1.94
C ASN A 30 -4.19 3.63 2.18
N LEU A 31 -4.29 4.57 3.13
CA LEU A 31 -5.56 5.22 3.47
C LEU A 31 -6.17 5.98 2.29
N LEU A 32 -5.33 6.52 1.40
CA LEU A 32 -5.76 7.17 0.16
C LEU A 32 -6.52 6.21 -0.78
N GLU A 33 -6.18 4.92 -0.75
CA GLU A 33 -6.80 3.89 -1.58
C GLU A 33 -8.17 3.48 -1.04
N LEU A 34 -8.45 3.67 0.26
CA LEU A 34 -9.72 3.27 0.87
C LEU A 34 -10.86 4.27 0.62
N GLY A 35 -10.56 5.56 0.52
CA GLY A 35 -11.56 6.62 0.32
C GLY A 35 -12.72 6.58 1.33
N ASP A 36 -13.86 7.18 0.97
CA ASP A 36 -15.03 7.27 1.88
C ASP A 36 -15.80 5.94 2.04
N LYS A 37 -15.60 5.00 1.11
CA LYS A 37 -16.31 3.72 1.06
C LYS A 37 -15.31 2.55 1.11
N PRO A 38 -14.71 2.28 2.29
CA PRO A 38 -13.61 1.32 2.41
C PRO A 38 -13.99 -0.08 1.96
N HIS A 39 -15.24 -0.51 2.14
CA HIS A 39 -15.72 -1.82 1.68
C HIS A 39 -15.68 -2.00 0.16
N LYS A 40 -15.93 -0.94 -0.63
CA LYS A 40 -15.82 -0.99 -2.10
C LYS A 40 -14.37 -0.98 -2.52
N SER A 41 -13.58 -0.11 -1.93
CA SER A 41 -12.17 0.02 -2.24
C SER A 41 -11.38 -1.25 -1.90
N LEU A 42 -11.69 -1.89 -0.77
CA LEU A 42 -11.13 -3.19 -0.40
C LEU A 42 -11.50 -4.29 -1.39
N LEU A 43 -12.73 -4.28 -1.94
CA LEU A 43 -13.13 -5.22 -2.98
C LEU A 43 -12.31 -5.03 -4.26
N GLU A 44 -12.09 -3.79 -4.68
CA GLU A 44 -11.24 -3.50 -5.85
C GLU A 44 -9.78 -3.90 -5.60
N LEU A 45 -9.25 -3.62 -4.41
CA LEU A 45 -7.92 -4.09 -4.01
C LEU A 45 -7.84 -5.63 -4.00
N ALA A 46 -8.90 -6.31 -3.57
CA ALA A 46 -8.95 -7.78 -3.51
C ALA A 46 -8.97 -8.42 -4.90
N LYS A 47 -9.53 -7.75 -5.91
CA LYS A 47 -9.44 -8.20 -7.30
C LYS A 47 -8.01 -8.16 -7.84
N ILE A 48 -7.19 -7.24 -7.35
CA ILE A 48 -5.81 -7.02 -7.84
C ILE A 48 -4.78 -7.84 -7.04
N HIS A 49 -4.88 -7.82 -5.71
CA HIS A 49 -3.90 -8.43 -4.80
C HIS A 49 -4.34 -9.78 -4.22
N GLY A 50 -5.59 -10.16 -4.45
CA GLY A 50 -6.19 -11.36 -3.90
C GLY A 50 -6.94 -11.09 -2.59
N PRO A 51 -7.69 -12.09 -2.09
CA PRO A 51 -8.56 -11.95 -0.91
C PRO A 51 -7.78 -11.73 0.40
N ILE A 52 -6.49 -12.05 0.43
CA ILE A 52 -5.61 -11.88 1.58
C ILE A 52 -4.45 -10.99 1.16
N MET A 53 -4.38 -9.79 1.73
CA MET A 53 -3.34 -8.80 1.44
C MET A 53 -2.95 -8.02 2.69
N SER A 54 -1.81 -7.34 2.63
CA SER A 54 -1.35 -6.45 3.70
C SER A 54 -1.62 -4.99 3.36
N LEU A 55 -2.28 -4.27 4.26
CA LEU A 55 -2.53 -2.83 4.17
C LEU A 55 -1.93 -2.11 5.36
N LYS A 56 -1.33 -0.95 5.13
CA LYS A 56 -0.86 -0.05 6.18
C LYS A 56 -1.76 1.18 6.22
N LEU A 57 -2.58 1.35 7.25
CA LEU A 57 -3.56 2.46 7.29
C LEU A 57 -3.01 3.76 7.90
N ALA A 58 -1.96 3.65 8.73
CA ALA A 58 -1.28 4.78 9.36
C ALA A 58 0.17 4.38 9.70
N ARG A 59 0.97 5.33 10.17
CA ARG A 59 2.29 5.05 10.73
C ARG A 59 2.19 4.46 12.13
#